data_AF-A0A9W9CT59-F1
#
_entry.id   AF-A0A9W9CT59-F1
#
_cell.length_a   1.000
_cell.length_b   1.000
_cell.length_c   1.000
_cell.angle_alpha   90.00
_cell.angle_beta   90.00
_cell.angle_gamma   90.00
#
_symmetry.space_group_name_H-M   'P 1'
#
loop_
_entity.id
_entity.type
_entity.pdbx_description
1 polymer ?
#
loop_
_entity_poly.entity_id
_entity_poly.type
_entity_poly.pdbx_seq_one_letter_code
_entity_poly.pdbx_strand_id
1 'polypeptide(L)' 'MLKALAARLEDEDRFVRAAAVKALGKKQSLSDDMLKALTARLEDEDRSVRAAAVKALGKQQLLSDNMLKALAARLEDKD' A
#
# COMPACT_ATOMS: atom_id res chain seq x y z
N MET A 1 15.95 6.93 3.82
CA MET A 1 15.28 5.70 4.29
C MET A 1 13.92 5.45 3.63
N LEU A 2 12.93 6.37 3.74
CA LEU A 2 11.61 6.10 3.17
C LEU A 2 11.59 5.93 1.64
N LYS A 3 12.42 6.67 0.89
CA LYS A 3 12.61 6.46 -0.56
C LYS A 3 13.15 5.07 -0.89
N ALA A 4 14.04 4.51 -0.06
CA ALA A 4 14.58 3.17 -0.26
C ALA A 4 13.51 2.10 -0.01
N LEU A 5 12.62 2.31 0.97
CA LEU A 5 11.45 1.47 1.20
C LEU A 5 10.45 1.56 0.04
N ALA A 6 10.19 2.75 -0.49
CA ALA A 6 9.32 2.93 -1.65
C ALA A 6 9.86 2.18 -2.89
N ALA A 7 11.18 2.19 -3.10
CA ALA A 7 11.79 1.42 -4.19
C ALA A 7 11.60 -0.11 -4.04
N ARG A 8 11.47 -0.62 -2.81
CA ARG A 8 11.18 -2.05 -2.55
C ARG A 8 9.72 -2.44 -2.80
N LEU A 9 8.85 -1.48 -3.11
CA LEU A 9 7.49 -1.79 -3.52
C LEU A 9 7.44 -2.44 -4.90
N GLU A 10 8.44 -2.23 -5.76
CA GLU A 10 8.55 -2.82 -7.11
C GLU A 10 9.53 -4.00 -7.15
N ASP A 11 9.85 -4.59 -6.01
CA ASP A 11 10.77 -5.73 -5.94
C ASP A 11 10.15 -6.99 -6.56
N GLU A 12 10.96 -7.83 -7.21
CA GLU A 12 10.48 -9.05 -7.85
C GLU A 12 9.96 -10.06 -6.79
N ASP A 13 10.55 -10.05 -5.60
CA ASP A 13 10.09 -10.91 -4.50
C ASP A 13 8.87 -10.30 -3.79
N ARG A 14 7.74 -10.99 -3.91
CA ARG A 14 6.48 -10.65 -3.21
C ARG A 14 6.65 -10.47 -1.69
N PHE A 15 7.56 -11.21 -1.05
CA PHE A 15 7.82 -11.06 0.38
C PHE A 15 8.52 -9.74 0.69
N VAL A 16 9.43 -9.30 -0.19
CA VAL A 16 10.10 -8.00 -0.08
C VAL A 16 9.09 -6.88 -0.30
N ARG A 17 8.22 -6.98 -1.32
CA ARG A 17 7.12 -6.03 -1.54
C ARG A 17 6.21 -5.93 -0.32
N ALA A 18 5.75 -7.07 0.21
CA ALA A 18 4.89 -7.11 1.40
C ALA A 18 5.56 -6.51 2.64
N ALA A 19 6.87 -6.77 2.83
CA ALA A 19 7.63 -6.19 3.93
C ALA A 19 7.75 -4.66 3.80
N ALA A 20 7.98 -4.16 2.58
CA ALA A 20 8.03 -2.73 2.30
C ALA A 20 6.69 -2.05 2.60
N VAL A 21 5.57 -2.62 2.12
CA VAL A 21 4.21 -2.14 2.42
C VAL A 21 3.94 -2.09 3.91
N LYS A 22 4.26 -3.18 4.64
CA LYS A 22 4.08 -3.25 6.10
C LYS A 22 4.91 -2.20 6.84
N ALA A 23 6.14 -1.95 6.39
CA ALA A 23 7.02 -0.97 7.01
C ALA A 23 6.55 0.47 6.76
N LEU A 24 6.07 0.78 5.55
CA LEU A 24 5.46 2.07 5.24
C LEU A 24 4.16 2.29 6.04
N GLY A 25 3.32 1.27 6.17
CA GLY A 25 2.08 1.32 6.96
C GLY A 25 2.26 1.47 8.47
N LYS A 26 3.50 1.40 9.00
CA LYS A 26 3.81 1.74 10.39
C LYS A 26 4.05 3.24 10.59
N LYS A 27 4.11 4.02 9.51
CA LYS A 27 4.25 5.48 9.58
C LYS A 27 2.88 6.13 9.75
N GLN A 28 2.84 7.14 10.61
CA GLN A 28 1.62 7.89 10.92
C GLN A 28 1.18 8.81 9.78
N SER A 29 2.15 9.41 9.08
CA SER A 29 1.91 10.26 7.92
C SER A 29 2.92 9.91 6.84
N LEU A 30 2.41 9.50 5.69
CA LEU A 30 3.18 9.35 4.47
C LEU A 30 2.97 10.58 3.58
N SER A 31 3.93 10.88 2.72
CA SER A 31 3.73 11.89 1.68
C SER A 31 2.77 11.38 0.60
N ASP A 32 2.15 12.28 -0.15
CA ASP A 32 1.22 11.91 -1.23
C ASP A 32 1.82 10.91 -2.23
N ASP A 33 3.09 11.08 -2.59
CA ASP A 33 3.79 10.14 -3.49
C ASP A 33 3.90 8.73 -2.91
N MET A 34 4.15 8.63 -1.59
CA MET A 34 4.21 7.34 -0.90
C MET A 34 2.84 6.71 -0.75
N LEU A 35 1.83 7.53 -0.47
CA LEU A 35 0.45 7.08 -0.45
C LEU A 35 0.05 6.54 -1.83
N LYS A 36 0.36 7.25 -2.92
CA LYS A 36 0.09 6.79 -4.30
C LYS A 36 0.77 5.46 -4.60
N ALA A 37 2.05 5.33 -4.26
CA ALA A 37 2.78 4.07 -4.42
C ALA A 37 2.15 2.92 -3.60
N LEU A 38 1.67 3.21 -2.39
CA LEU A 38 0.97 2.24 -1.55
C LEU A 38 -0.40 1.86 -2.13
N THR A 39 -1.13 2.82 -2.72
CA THR A 39 -2.39 2.58 -3.44
C THR A 39 -2.19 1.70 -4.68
N ALA A 40 -1.09 1.86 -5.42
CA ALA A 40 -0.78 0.98 -6.55
C ALA A 40 -0.62 -0.49 -6.12
N ARG A 41 -0.18 -0.75 -4.88
CA ARG A 41 -0.10 -2.12 -4.33
C ARG A 41 -1.45 -2.76 -4.01
N LEU A 42 -2.56 -2.03 -4.12
CA LEU A 42 -3.89 -2.62 -4.11
C LEU A 42 -4.13 -3.51 -5.34
N GLU A 43 -3.39 -3.31 -6.43
CA GLU A 43 -3.46 -4.09 -7.68
C GLU A 43 -2.29 -5.08 -7.82
N ASP A 44 -1.54 -5.32 -6.75
CA ASP A 44 -0.44 -6.29 -6.79
C ASP A 44 -0.94 -7.69 -7.12
N GLU A 45 -0.18 -8.44 -7.91
CA GLU A 45 -0.49 -9.83 -8.27
C GLU A 45 -0.62 -10.74 -7.04
N ASP A 46 0.15 -10.48 -5.98
CA ASP A 46 0.15 -11.29 -4.78
C ASP A 46 -0.88 -10.81 -3.76
N ARG A 47 -1.75 -11.74 -3.32
CA ARG A 47 -2.82 -11.47 -2.36
C ARG A 47 -2.31 -10.97 -1.01
N SER A 48 -1.14 -11.44 -0.57
CA SER A 48 -0.55 -10.99 0.71
C SER A 48 -0.08 -9.55 0.63
N VAL A 49 0.43 -9.12 -0.53
CA VAL A 49 0.79 -7.73 -0.80
C VAL A 49 -0.46 -6.85 -0.86
N ARG A 50 -1.52 -7.27 -1.57
CA ARG A 50 -2.81 -6.54 -1.60
C ARG A 50 -3.39 -6.34 -0.20
N ALA A 51 -3.46 -7.41 0.59
CA ALA A 51 -3.96 -7.36 1.97
C ALA A 51 -3.10 -6.46 2.87
N ALA A 52 -1.77 -6.48 2.70
CA ALA A 52 -0.88 -5.58 3.41
C ALA A 52 -1.14 -4.11 3.02
N ALA A 53 -1.42 -3.81 1.75
CA ALA A 53 -1.67 -2.47 1.25
C ALA A 53 -2.96 -1.89 1.83
N VAL A 54 -4.06 -2.67 1.84
CA VAL A 54 -5.33 -2.29 2.50
C VAL A 54 -5.08 -1.94 3.97
N LYS A 55 -4.39 -2.81 4.71
CA LYS A 55 -4.10 -2.60 6.13
C LYS A 55 -3.20 -1.39 6.37
N ALA A 56 -2.26 -1.12 5.47
CA ALA A 56 -1.33 -0.01 5.58
C ALA A 56 -2.01 1.34 5.30
N LEU A 57 -2.86 1.39 4.26
CA LEU A 57 -3.66 2.57 3.93
C LEU A 57 -4.70 2.89 5.00
N GLY A 58 -5.39 1.87 5.55
CA GLY A 58 -6.37 2.07 6.63
C GLY A 58 -5.78 2.61 7.95
N LYS A 59 -4.45 2.67 8.08
CA LYS A 59 -3.75 3.31 9.21
C LYS A 59 -3.36 4.76 8.96
N GLN A 60 -3.48 5.24 7.73
CA GLN A 60 -3.11 6.61 7.37
C GLN A 60 -4.24 7.57 7.76
N GLN A 61 -3.88 8.67 8.42
CA GLN A 61 -4.86 9.66 8.90
C GLN A 61 -5.39 10.56 7.78
N LEU A 62 -4.62 10.70 6.70
CA LEU A 62 -4.92 11.54 5.55
C LEU A 62 -4.98 10.65 4.31
N LEU A 63 -6.20 10.27 3.94
CA LEU A 63 -6.48 9.64 2.66
C LEU A 63 -7.31 10.61 1.82
N SER A 64 -6.90 10.82 0.57
CA SER A 64 -7.72 11.58 -0.37
C SER A 64 -8.92 10.75 -0.83
N ASP A 65 -9.98 11.41 -1.30
CA ASP A 65 -11.21 10.75 -1.78
C ASP A 65 -10.92 9.68 -2.85
N ASN A 66 -9.94 9.92 -3.72
CA ASN A 66 -9.54 8.94 -4.74
C ASN A 66 -8.96 7.66 -4.12
N MET A 67 -8.25 7.77 -3.01
CA MET A 67 -7.67 6.62 -2.29
C MET A 67 -8.75 5.86 -1.52
N LEU A 68 -9.71 6.58 -0.95
CA LEU A 68 -10.88 5.97 -0.31
C LEU A 68 -11.72 5.19 -1.33
N LYS A 69 -11.91 5.73 -2.53
CA LYS A 69 -12.59 5.01 -3.62
C LYS A 69 -11.83 3.74 -4.04
N ALA A 70 -10.51 3.84 -4.21
CA ALA A 70 -9.68 2.67 -4.53
C ALA A 70 -9.74 1.58 -3.45
N LEU A 71 -9.74 1.97 -2.18
CA LEU A 71 -9.94 1.07 -1.04
C LEU A 71 -11.34 0.42 -1.06
N ALA A 72 -12.39 1.20 -1.28
CA ALA A 72 -13.76 0.71 -1.33
C ALA A 72 -13.95 -0.32 -2.45
N ALA A 73 -13.40 -0.05 -3.64
CA ALA A 73 -13.42 -0.99 -4.76
C ALA A 73 -12.77 -2.34 -4.41
N ARG A 74 -11.70 -2.34 -3.60
CA ARG A 74 -11.03 -3.56 -3.13
C ARG A 74 -11.79 -4.32 -2.03
N LEU A 75 -12.74 -3.69 -1.34
CA LEU A 75 -13.59 -4.38 -0.36
C LEU A 75 -14.74 -5.14 -1.04
N GLU A 76 -15.13 -4.70 -2.24
CA GLU A 76 -16.12 -5.40 -3.09
C GLU A 76 -15.48 -6.51 -3.93
N ASP A 77 -14.16 -6.50 -4.04
CA ASP A 77 -13.36 -7.48 -4.75
C ASP A 77 -13.44 -8.86 -4.04
N LYS A 78 -13.79 -9.90 -4.80
CA LYS A 78 -14.05 -11.25 -4.28
C LYS A 78 -12.83 -12.17 -4.30
N ASP A 79 -11.67 -11.62 -4.66
CA ASP A 79 -10.36 -12.28 -4.72
C ASP A 79 -9.87 -12.96 -3.42
#